data_AF-A0A662IHE6-F1
#
_entry.id   AF-A0A662IHE6-F1
#
_cell.length_a   1.000
_cell.length_b   1.000
_cell.length_c   1.000
_cell.angle_alpha   90.00
_cell.angle_beta   90.00
_cell.angle_gamma   90.00
#
_symmetry.space_group_name_H-M   'P 1'
#
loop_
_entity.id
_entity.type
_entity.pdbx_description
1 polymer ?
#
loop_
_entity_poly.entity_id
_entity_poly.type
_entity_poly.pdbx_seq_one_letter_code
_entity_poly.pdbx_strand_id
1 'polypeptide(L)'
;MLRRGDAQLVPVLNEMKVDCSQLIKAQAGLRYGVHNAALVDPVVGGFARGAAGTAICAVAEAIASLLAYRASYVLIHPYHIRLKATSSKECLWVECVVGQAGRYLGAPLVGDVWPANGGGVVEMLYEVAANALVATTSGLNLLGPAPANGEKPHGTGLEARFMAEVGHAAAGMRPRDVIDIVWELVKRYEHTLENPNPGRPFSELYNVEKRRPAEWWAERYVEVKQQLADWGLELLQP
;
A
#
# COMPACT_ATOMS: atom_id res chain seq x y z
N MET A 1 14.66 -15.51 -12.39
CA MET A 1 14.95 -16.23 -11.13
C MET A 1 15.49 -15.23 -10.13
N LEU A 2 15.12 -15.38 -8.86
CA LEU A 2 15.65 -14.58 -7.75
C LEU A 2 17.11 -14.95 -7.47
N ARG A 3 17.88 -13.99 -6.98
CA ARG A 3 19.29 -14.09 -6.60
C ARG A 3 19.45 -13.78 -5.11
N ARG A 4 20.63 -14.06 -4.58
CA ARG A 4 20.99 -13.70 -3.21
C ARG A 4 20.79 -12.20 -3.00
N GLY A 5 20.06 -11.83 -1.94
CA GLY A 5 19.72 -10.44 -1.63
C GLY A 5 18.40 -9.95 -2.26
N ASP A 6 17.82 -10.67 -3.22
CA ASP A 6 16.43 -10.41 -3.63
C ASP A 6 15.48 -10.83 -2.50
N ALA A 7 14.22 -10.39 -2.60
CA ALA A 7 13.15 -10.82 -1.71
C ALA A 7 12.20 -11.79 -2.40
N GLN A 8 11.75 -12.80 -1.65
CA GLN A 8 10.61 -13.62 -2.04
C GLN A 8 9.43 -13.35 -1.09
N LEU A 9 8.25 -13.26 -1.67
CA LEU A 9 7.02 -13.07 -0.92
C LEU A 9 6.58 -14.38 -0.26
N VAL A 10 6.30 -14.38 1.04
CA VAL A 10 5.79 -15.54 1.79
C VAL A 10 4.52 -15.12 2.55
N PRO A 11 3.32 -15.32 1.97
CA PRO A 11 2.07 -14.87 2.59
C PRO A 11 1.69 -15.68 3.83
N VAL A 12 1.16 -14.98 4.82
CA VAL A 12 0.37 -15.52 5.93
C VAL A 12 -1.08 -15.61 5.46
N LEU A 13 -1.75 -16.73 5.70
CA LEU A 13 -3.13 -16.95 5.28
C LEU A 13 -4.11 -16.34 6.29
N ASN A 14 -5.23 -15.81 5.80
CA ASN A 14 -6.21 -15.12 6.63
C ASN A 14 -7.06 -16.06 7.52
N GLU A 15 -7.28 -15.76 8.80
CA GLU A 15 -6.35 -15.04 9.69
C GLU A 15 -5.57 -16.05 10.53
N MET A 16 -4.37 -15.68 10.97
CA MET A 16 -3.48 -16.45 11.85
C MET A 16 -3.24 -17.88 11.37
N LYS A 17 -3.09 -18.07 10.06
CA LYS A 17 -2.96 -19.39 9.44
C LYS A 17 -1.73 -19.48 8.55
N VAL A 18 -1.09 -20.63 8.57
CA VAL A 18 0.02 -20.97 7.68
C VAL A 18 -0.23 -22.34 7.07
N ASP A 19 0.33 -22.58 5.88
CA ASP A 19 0.36 -23.91 5.27
C ASP A 19 1.81 -24.42 5.12
N CYS A 20 1.95 -25.72 4.89
CA CYS A 20 3.26 -26.35 4.72
C CYS A 20 4.03 -25.80 3.51
N SER A 21 3.34 -25.37 2.46
CA SER A 21 3.96 -24.82 1.26
C SER A 21 4.68 -23.50 1.56
N GLN A 22 4.07 -22.63 2.38
CA GLN A 22 4.71 -21.37 2.83
C GLN A 22 5.91 -21.63 3.72
N LEU A 23 5.84 -22.62 4.63
CA LEU A 23 6.98 -23.00 5.47
C LEU A 23 8.14 -23.56 4.64
N ILE A 24 7.85 -24.41 3.65
CA ILE A 24 8.85 -24.95 2.72
C ILE A 24 9.46 -23.81 1.91
N LYS A 25 8.64 -22.89 1.39
CA LYS A 25 9.10 -21.71 0.64
C LYS A 25 10.02 -20.83 1.48
N ALA A 26 9.63 -20.51 2.71
CA ALA A 26 10.43 -19.72 3.64
C ALA A 26 11.80 -20.39 3.88
N GLN A 27 11.81 -21.69 4.17
CA GLN A 27 13.04 -22.44 4.41
C GLN A 27 13.93 -22.53 3.16
N ALA A 28 13.35 -22.66 1.98
CA ALA A 28 14.09 -22.61 0.72
C ALA A 28 14.77 -21.25 0.54
N GLY A 29 14.07 -20.14 0.80
CA GLY A 29 14.64 -18.78 0.72
C GLY A 29 15.87 -18.60 1.58
N LEU A 30 15.78 -19.02 2.85
CA LEU A 30 16.90 -18.97 3.78
C LEU A 30 18.11 -19.75 3.27
N ARG A 31 17.89 -20.94 2.68
CA ARG A 31 18.98 -21.75 2.11
C ARG A 31 19.62 -21.11 0.88
N TYR A 32 18.84 -20.42 0.05
CA TYR A 32 19.34 -19.74 -1.15
C TYR A 32 19.83 -18.31 -0.89
N GLY A 33 19.72 -17.82 0.35
CA GLY A 33 20.14 -16.47 0.73
C GLY A 33 19.24 -15.35 0.17
N VAL A 34 17.95 -15.66 -0.04
CA VAL A 34 16.90 -14.72 -0.44
C VAL A 34 16.18 -14.25 0.82
N HIS A 35 15.85 -12.96 0.89
CA HIS A 35 15.06 -12.41 1.99
C HIS A 35 13.63 -12.94 1.94
N ASN A 36 13.11 -13.40 3.07
CA ASN A 36 11.68 -13.68 3.20
C ASN A 36 10.96 -12.37 3.49
N ALA A 37 10.10 -11.95 2.58
CA ALA A 37 9.18 -10.83 2.74
C ALA A 37 7.82 -11.41 3.13
N ALA A 38 7.47 -11.33 4.41
CA ALA A 38 6.18 -11.85 4.85
C ALA A 38 5.07 -10.93 4.37
N LEU A 39 4.01 -11.50 3.77
CA LEU A 39 2.82 -10.73 3.45
C LEU A 39 1.73 -11.03 4.48
N VAL A 40 1.28 -10.01 5.18
CA VAL A 40 0.18 -10.04 6.14
C VAL A 40 -0.96 -9.26 5.49
N ASP A 41 -2.02 -9.96 5.07
CA ASP A 41 -3.15 -9.44 4.29
C ASP A 41 -4.44 -9.29 5.13
N PRO A 42 -4.45 -8.62 6.29
CA PRO A 42 -5.54 -8.73 7.25
C PRO A 42 -6.84 -8.18 6.65
N VAL A 43 -7.93 -8.96 6.75
CA VAL A 43 -9.17 -8.70 6.00
C VAL A 43 -10.19 -7.98 6.86
N VAL A 44 -10.36 -6.68 6.60
CA VAL A 44 -11.41 -5.88 7.22
C VAL A 44 -12.78 -6.39 6.76
N GLY A 45 -13.65 -6.68 7.72
CA GLY A 45 -14.97 -7.30 7.51
C GLY A 45 -14.92 -8.82 7.42
N GLY A 46 -13.73 -9.43 7.53
CA GLY A 46 -13.51 -10.88 7.51
C GLY A 46 -13.73 -11.54 8.88
N PHE A 47 -12.92 -12.57 9.17
CA PHE A 47 -13.02 -13.33 10.41
C PHE A 47 -12.77 -12.49 11.66
N ALA A 48 -11.85 -11.52 11.57
CA ALA A 48 -11.54 -10.57 12.63
C ALA A 48 -12.54 -9.41 12.76
N ARG A 49 -13.62 -9.40 11.95
CA ARG A 49 -14.68 -8.40 11.92
C ARG A 49 -14.15 -7.01 11.57
N GLY A 50 -14.34 -6.02 12.44
CA GLY A 50 -14.00 -4.62 12.15
C GLY A 50 -12.50 -4.33 12.21
N ALA A 51 -12.16 -3.06 11.99
CA ALA A 51 -10.78 -2.58 11.95
C ALA A 51 -9.97 -2.95 13.21
N ALA A 52 -10.56 -2.81 14.41
CA ALA A 52 -9.87 -3.13 15.67
C ALA A 52 -9.44 -4.60 15.78
N GLY A 53 -10.34 -5.55 15.48
CA GLY A 53 -10.00 -6.98 15.49
C GLY A 53 -8.99 -7.31 14.40
N THR A 54 -9.15 -6.72 13.21
CA THR A 54 -8.26 -6.87 12.06
C THR A 54 -6.84 -6.41 12.40
N ALA A 55 -6.67 -5.27 13.07
CA ALA A 55 -5.36 -4.78 13.51
C ALA A 55 -4.70 -5.69 14.56
N ILE A 56 -5.47 -6.28 15.47
CA ILE A 56 -4.95 -7.25 16.45
C ILE A 56 -4.41 -8.50 15.72
N CYS A 57 -5.18 -9.04 14.77
CA CYS A 57 -4.75 -10.16 13.95
C CYS A 57 -3.49 -9.81 13.16
N ALA A 58 -3.46 -8.65 12.49
CA ALA A 58 -2.31 -8.20 11.71
C ALA A 58 -1.00 -8.13 12.52
N VAL A 59 -1.06 -7.59 13.75
CA VAL A 59 0.12 -7.56 14.64
C VAL A 59 0.54 -8.97 15.05
N ALA A 60 -0.42 -9.85 15.38
CA ALA A 60 -0.13 -11.23 15.73
C ALA A 60 0.48 -12.02 14.54
N GLU A 61 0.01 -11.77 13.32
CA GLU A 61 0.51 -12.36 12.09
C GLU A 61 1.89 -11.84 11.73
N ALA A 62 2.16 -10.54 11.95
CA ALA A 62 3.49 -9.98 11.80
C ALA A 62 4.49 -10.68 12.74
N ILE A 63 4.15 -10.84 14.03
CA ILE A 63 4.96 -11.60 14.99
C ILE A 63 5.13 -13.06 14.54
N ALA A 64 4.04 -13.71 14.14
CA ALA A 64 4.08 -15.10 13.70
C ALA A 64 5.00 -15.27 12.48
N SER A 65 4.99 -14.33 11.53
CA SER A 65 5.81 -14.38 10.33
C SER A 65 7.31 -14.19 10.62
N LEU A 66 7.67 -13.32 11.58
CA LEU A 66 9.05 -13.14 12.03
C LEU A 66 9.62 -14.43 12.64
N LEU A 67 8.77 -15.19 13.34
CA LEU A 67 9.16 -16.46 13.96
C LEU A 67 9.13 -17.63 12.98
N ALA A 68 8.02 -17.84 12.29
CA ALA A 68 7.77 -19.00 11.44
C ALA A 68 8.51 -18.91 10.10
N TYR A 69 8.56 -17.72 9.49
CA TYR A 69 9.19 -17.52 8.19
C TYR A 69 10.59 -16.92 8.28
N ARG A 70 11.06 -16.52 9.47
CA ARG A 70 12.31 -15.73 9.63
C ARG A 70 12.30 -14.53 8.67
N ALA A 71 11.16 -13.85 8.59
CA ALA A 71 10.98 -12.75 7.67
C ALA A 71 11.99 -11.63 7.94
N SER A 72 12.57 -11.08 6.88
CA SER A 72 13.47 -9.93 6.96
C SER A 72 12.70 -8.62 7.10
N TYR A 73 11.48 -8.58 6.55
CA TYR A 73 10.53 -7.49 6.68
C TYR A 73 9.11 -8.02 6.44
N VAL A 74 8.10 -7.24 6.86
CA VAL A 74 6.69 -7.63 6.80
C VAL A 74 5.91 -6.58 6.03
N LEU A 75 5.20 -7.02 4.99
CA LEU A 75 4.22 -6.22 4.27
C LEU A 75 2.88 -6.29 5.01
N ILE A 76 2.25 -5.15 5.19
CA ILE A 76 0.96 -4.96 5.82
C ILE A 76 0.00 -4.47 4.73
N HIS A 77 -0.95 -5.32 4.37
CA HIS A 77 -1.90 -5.09 3.29
C HIS A 77 -3.33 -5.23 3.85
N PRO A 78 -3.86 -4.23 4.56
CA PRO A 78 -5.21 -4.31 5.08
C PRO A 78 -6.20 -4.15 3.93
N TYR A 79 -7.04 -5.16 3.74
CA TYR A 79 -7.93 -5.25 2.60
C TYR A 79 -9.39 -5.32 3.03
N HIS A 80 -10.24 -4.45 2.47
CA HIS A 80 -11.67 -4.46 2.80
C HIS A 80 -12.42 -5.52 1.97
N ILE A 81 -13.04 -6.51 2.63
CA ILE A 81 -13.67 -7.69 1.99
C ILE A 81 -14.65 -7.35 0.84
N ARG A 82 -15.43 -6.28 1.00
CA ARG A 82 -16.40 -5.79 0.00
C ARG A 82 -15.83 -4.76 -0.98
N LEU A 83 -15.18 -3.72 -0.46
CA LEU A 83 -14.72 -2.56 -1.25
C LEU A 83 -13.45 -2.85 -2.07
N LYS A 84 -12.75 -3.93 -1.73
CA LYS A 84 -11.55 -4.37 -2.42
C LYS A 84 -10.47 -3.30 -2.54
N ALA A 85 -10.21 -2.61 -1.43
CA ALA A 85 -9.29 -1.49 -1.38
C ALA A 85 -8.50 -1.48 -0.06
N THR A 86 -7.28 -0.97 -0.14
CA THR A 86 -6.46 -0.57 1.03
C THR A 86 -6.80 0.84 1.51
N SER A 87 -7.45 1.64 0.65
CA SER A 87 -7.80 3.04 0.86
C SER A 87 -9.12 3.27 1.62
N SER A 88 -9.83 2.22 2.06
CA SER A 88 -11.02 2.41 2.89
C SER A 88 -10.64 3.02 4.25
N LYS A 89 -11.57 3.74 4.90
CA LYS A 89 -11.31 4.37 6.22
C LYS A 89 -10.84 3.35 7.25
N GLU A 90 -11.44 2.17 7.23
CA GLU A 90 -11.10 1.07 8.11
C GLU A 90 -9.71 0.50 7.80
N CYS A 91 -9.36 0.33 6.52
CA CYS A 91 -8.04 -0.16 6.13
C CYS A 91 -6.93 0.85 6.46
N LEU A 92 -7.13 2.13 6.16
CA LEU A 92 -6.22 3.21 6.57
C LEU A 92 -6.05 3.24 8.10
N TRP A 93 -7.12 3.01 8.86
CA TRP A 93 -7.02 2.92 10.31
C TRP A 93 -6.19 1.70 10.76
N VAL A 94 -6.39 0.53 10.15
CA VAL A 94 -5.59 -0.67 10.44
C VAL A 94 -4.11 -0.42 10.12
N GLU A 95 -3.82 0.14 8.95
CA GLU A 95 -2.47 0.47 8.52
C GLU A 95 -1.78 1.41 9.52
N CYS A 96 -2.49 2.45 9.97
CA CYS A 96 -2.00 3.40 10.96
C CYS A 96 -1.65 2.75 12.30
N VAL A 97 -2.53 1.90 12.82
CA VAL A 97 -2.36 1.23 14.11
C VAL A 97 -1.22 0.20 14.04
N VAL A 98 -1.20 -0.62 13.00
CA VAL A 98 -0.18 -1.67 12.82
C VAL A 98 1.19 -1.04 12.57
N GLY A 99 1.28 0.00 11.74
CA GLY A 99 2.52 0.76 11.52
C GLY A 99 3.10 1.29 12.83
N GLN A 100 2.26 1.92 13.65
CA GLN A 100 2.69 2.42 14.95
C GLN A 100 3.08 1.31 15.94
N ALA A 101 2.45 0.14 15.88
CA ALA A 101 2.85 -1.02 16.66
C ALA A 101 4.21 -1.60 16.20
N GLY A 102 4.63 -1.33 14.96
CA GLY A 102 5.91 -1.75 14.38
C GLY A 102 7.13 -1.38 15.20
N ARG A 103 7.07 -0.29 16.00
CA ARG A 103 8.14 0.09 16.93
C ARG A 103 8.54 -1.02 17.93
N TYR A 104 7.65 -1.98 18.18
CA TYR A 104 7.86 -3.10 19.10
C TYR A 104 8.22 -4.42 18.41
N LEU A 105 8.11 -4.50 17.08
CA LEU A 105 8.30 -5.74 16.32
C LEU A 105 9.77 -5.99 15.95
N GLY A 106 10.61 -4.95 15.93
CA GLY A 106 12.04 -5.08 15.62
C GLY A 106 12.36 -5.45 14.17
N ALA A 107 11.42 -5.24 13.25
CA ALA A 107 11.59 -5.48 11.82
C ALA A 107 10.97 -4.34 10.99
N PRO A 108 11.51 -4.04 9.79
CA PRO A 108 10.88 -3.10 8.88
C PRO A 108 9.47 -3.58 8.50
N LEU A 109 8.52 -2.65 8.55
CA LEU A 109 7.18 -2.84 8.04
C LEU A 109 6.98 -2.05 6.75
N VAL A 110 6.16 -2.57 5.85
CA VAL A 110 5.88 -1.99 4.54
C VAL A 110 4.38 -1.91 4.35
N GLY A 111 3.83 -0.72 4.11
CA GLY A 111 2.44 -0.52 3.71
C GLY A 111 2.29 -0.82 2.23
N ASP A 112 1.41 -1.77 1.91
CA ASP A 112 1.18 -2.22 0.55
C ASP A 112 -0.02 -1.48 -0.05
N VAL A 113 0.22 -0.61 -1.04
CA VAL A 113 -0.77 0.35 -1.51
C VAL A 113 -1.52 -0.19 -2.73
N TRP A 114 -2.78 -0.54 -2.53
CA TRP A 114 -3.66 -1.11 -3.56
C TRP A 114 -4.96 -0.31 -3.64
N PRO A 115 -5.00 0.75 -4.46
CA PRO A 115 -6.21 1.52 -4.67
C PRO A 115 -7.23 0.73 -5.50
N ALA A 116 -8.51 0.93 -5.23
CA ALA A 116 -9.59 0.27 -5.95
C ALA A 116 -9.73 0.82 -7.37
N ASN A 117 -9.53 2.13 -7.58
CA ASN A 117 -9.54 2.73 -8.90
C ASN A 117 -8.26 2.40 -9.69
N GLY A 118 -8.37 2.35 -11.01
CA GLY A 118 -7.27 2.06 -11.92
C GLY A 118 -6.54 3.31 -12.43
N GLY A 119 -5.48 3.08 -13.20
CA GLY A 119 -4.68 4.12 -13.83
C GLY A 119 -5.49 5.03 -14.76
N GLY A 120 -5.18 6.33 -14.75
CA GLY A 120 -5.91 7.34 -15.53
C GLY A 120 -7.18 7.86 -14.87
N VAL A 121 -7.48 7.43 -13.65
CA VAL A 121 -8.62 7.89 -12.83
C VAL A 121 -8.05 8.79 -11.73
N VAL A 122 -8.59 10.01 -11.56
CA VAL A 122 -8.01 10.98 -10.60
C VAL A 122 -8.20 10.53 -9.16
N GLU A 123 -9.29 9.83 -8.87
CA GLU A 123 -9.60 9.27 -7.56
C GLU A 123 -8.55 8.25 -7.12
N MET A 124 -7.92 7.54 -8.05
CA MET A 124 -6.80 6.64 -7.74
C MET A 124 -5.61 7.42 -7.16
N LEU A 125 -5.30 8.62 -7.65
CA LEU A 125 -4.25 9.46 -7.07
C LEU A 125 -4.61 9.88 -5.64
N TYR A 126 -5.88 10.20 -5.36
CA TYR A 126 -6.30 10.52 -4.00
C TYR A 126 -6.19 9.30 -3.06
N GLU A 127 -6.55 8.10 -3.53
CA GLU A 127 -6.37 6.85 -2.78
C GLU A 127 -4.89 6.57 -2.48
N VAL A 128 -4.00 6.76 -3.47
CA VAL A 128 -2.55 6.58 -3.31
C VAL A 128 -1.98 7.59 -2.32
N ALA A 129 -2.39 8.86 -2.40
CA ALA A 129 -1.95 9.89 -1.47
C ALA A 129 -2.39 9.59 -0.03
N ALA A 130 -3.65 9.15 0.15
CA ALA A 130 -4.18 8.82 1.48
C ALA A 130 -3.41 7.66 2.13
N ASN A 131 -3.19 6.56 1.39
CA ASN A 131 -2.36 5.44 1.87
C ASN A 131 -0.92 5.90 2.15
N ALA A 132 -0.29 6.62 1.21
CA ALA A 132 1.10 7.04 1.36
C ALA A 132 1.32 7.93 2.60
N LEU A 133 0.40 8.85 2.88
CA LEU A 133 0.42 9.69 4.09
C LEU A 133 0.25 8.84 5.35
N VAL A 134 -0.76 7.98 5.39
CA VAL A 134 -1.05 7.14 6.56
C VAL A 134 0.11 6.19 6.83
N ALA A 135 0.57 5.46 5.81
CA ALA A 135 1.67 4.52 5.91
C ALA A 135 2.95 5.20 6.41
N THR A 136 3.39 6.25 5.73
CA THR A 136 4.65 6.94 6.05
C THR A 136 4.62 7.52 7.46
N THR A 137 3.58 8.27 7.80
CA THR A 137 3.50 8.94 9.11
C THR A 137 3.30 7.95 10.27
N SER A 138 2.86 6.73 9.98
CA SER A 138 2.73 5.66 10.96
C SER A 138 3.99 4.79 11.08
N GLY A 139 5.02 5.04 10.27
CA GLY A 139 6.31 4.34 10.33
C GLY A 139 6.44 3.15 9.36
N LEU A 140 5.57 3.05 8.36
CA LEU A 140 5.64 2.05 7.30
C LEU A 140 6.46 2.58 6.11
N ASN A 141 7.22 1.68 5.47
CA ASN A 141 7.80 1.94 4.15
C ASN A 141 6.72 1.76 3.07
N LEU A 142 6.89 2.32 1.87
CA LEU A 142 5.88 2.26 0.82
C LEU A 142 6.19 1.20 -0.23
N LEU A 143 5.18 0.41 -0.60
CA LEU A 143 5.21 -0.51 -1.74
C LEU A 143 3.99 -0.31 -2.64
N GLY A 144 4.21 -0.42 -3.95
CA GLY A 144 3.17 -0.27 -4.97
C GLY A 144 3.33 1.03 -5.76
N PRO A 145 2.22 1.71 -6.11
CA PRO A 145 0.85 1.27 -5.93
C PRO A 145 0.47 0.18 -6.95
N ALA A 146 -0.55 -0.62 -6.64
CA ALA A 146 -1.15 -1.60 -7.55
C ALA A 146 -2.61 -1.23 -7.88
N PRO A 147 -2.85 -0.38 -8.90
CA PRO A 147 -4.19 0.10 -9.21
C PRO A 147 -5.15 -0.96 -9.72
N ALA A 148 -6.44 -0.61 -9.73
CA ALA A 148 -7.54 -1.53 -10.03
C ALA A 148 -7.52 -2.77 -9.11
N ASN A 149 -7.08 -2.57 -7.86
CA ASN A 149 -6.84 -3.65 -6.89
C ASN A 149 -6.00 -4.81 -7.45
N GLY A 150 -5.07 -4.52 -8.37
CA GLY A 150 -4.28 -5.52 -9.07
C GLY A 150 -5.06 -6.51 -9.95
N GLU A 151 -6.39 -6.37 -10.10
CA GLU A 151 -7.20 -7.22 -10.97
C GLU A 151 -6.93 -6.94 -12.46
N LYS A 152 -6.36 -5.77 -12.77
CA LYS A 152 -5.95 -5.38 -14.12
C LYS A 152 -4.55 -4.75 -14.10
N PRO A 153 -3.76 -4.91 -15.17
CA PRO A 153 -2.43 -4.28 -15.30
C PRO A 153 -2.57 -2.79 -15.67
N HIS A 154 -3.45 -2.07 -14.98
CA HIS A 154 -3.82 -0.69 -15.25
C HIS A 154 -3.05 0.25 -14.32
N GLY A 155 -1.72 0.08 -14.30
CA GLY A 155 -0.81 0.91 -13.53
C GLY A 155 0.45 1.26 -14.32
N THR A 156 1.18 2.27 -13.86
CA THR A 156 2.33 2.90 -14.51
C THR A 156 3.36 3.35 -13.47
N GLY A 157 4.51 3.82 -13.95
CA GLY A 157 5.54 4.40 -13.07
C GLY A 157 5.19 5.80 -12.53
N LEU A 158 4.15 6.47 -13.05
CA LEU A 158 3.81 7.83 -12.65
C LEU A 158 3.22 7.87 -11.23
N GLU A 159 2.31 6.97 -10.92
CA GLU A 159 1.70 6.83 -9.60
C GLU A 159 2.66 6.24 -8.57
N ALA A 160 3.63 5.41 -9.00
CA ALA A 160 4.74 5.00 -8.14
C ALA A 160 5.64 6.18 -7.76
N ARG A 161 5.94 7.06 -8.73
CA ARG A 161 6.64 8.33 -8.44
C ARG A 161 5.82 9.21 -7.51
N PHE A 162 4.52 9.38 -7.79
CA PHE A 162 3.62 10.17 -6.96
C PHE A 162 3.59 9.68 -5.51
N MET A 163 3.41 8.37 -5.31
CA MET A 163 3.45 7.73 -4.00
C MET A 163 4.75 8.02 -3.26
N ALA A 164 5.90 7.92 -3.95
CA ALA A 164 7.20 8.22 -3.36
C ALA A 164 7.36 9.69 -2.99
N GLU A 165 6.86 10.62 -3.82
CA GLU A 165 6.91 12.06 -3.53
C GLU A 165 6.04 12.43 -2.32
N VAL A 166 4.82 11.88 -2.23
CA VAL A 166 3.93 12.07 -1.08
C VAL A 166 4.56 11.49 0.18
N GLY A 167 5.10 10.27 0.11
CA GLY A 167 5.82 9.66 1.22
C GLY A 167 7.05 10.46 1.65
N HIS A 168 7.81 11.00 0.69
CA HIS A 168 8.96 11.84 1.00
C HIS A 168 8.56 13.13 1.72
N ALA A 169 7.53 13.82 1.25
CA ALA A 169 7.01 15.03 1.88
C ALA A 169 6.45 14.76 3.29
N ALA A 170 5.88 13.56 3.51
CA ALA A 170 5.33 13.15 4.80
C ALA A 170 6.39 12.62 5.79
N ALA A 171 7.63 12.40 5.34
CA ALA A 171 8.68 11.83 6.18
C ALA A 171 9.00 12.75 7.37
N GLY A 172 8.95 12.20 8.58
CA GLY A 172 9.16 12.96 9.82
C GLY A 172 7.90 13.61 10.40
N MET A 173 6.77 13.60 9.67
CA MET A 173 5.47 13.96 10.20
C MET A 173 4.85 12.79 10.99
N ARG A 174 3.83 13.08 11.81
CA ARG A 174 3.05 12.08 12.55
C ARG A 174 1.63 12.01 11.99
N PRO A 175 0.85 10.95 12.29
CA PRO A 175 -0.49 10.78 11.73
C PRO A 175 -1.41 11.96 12.02
N ARG A 176 -1.27 12.57 13.21
CA ARG A 176 -2.05 13.76 13.61
C ARG A 176 -1.71 15.03 12.81
N ASP A 177 -0.53 15.08 12.20
CA ASP A 177 -0.08 16.24 11.43
C ASP A 177 -0.65 16.21 9.99
N VAL A 178 -1.17 15.05 9.53
CA VAL A 178 -1.72 14.85 8.17
C VAL A 178 -3.20 14.43 8.14
N ILE A 179 -3.83 14.21 9.30
CA ILE A 179 -5.17 13.62 9.37
C ILE A 179 -6.23 14.43 8.64
N ASP A 180 -6.15 15.76 8.69
CA ASP A 180 -7.11 16.63 7.99
C ASP A 180 -6.96 16.51 6.48
N ILE A 181 -5.72 16.40 5.98
CA ILE A 181 -5.43 16.15 4.55
C ILE A 181 -5.99 14.78 4.14
N VAL A 182 -5.76 13.74 4.94
CA VAL A 182 -6.29 12.39 4.69
C VAL A 182 -7.82 12.41 4.62
N TRP A 183 -8.50 13.15 5.50
CA TRP A 183 -9.95 13.28 5.43
C TRP A 183 -10.43 13.98 4.17
N GLU A 184 -9.77 15.06 3.74
CA GLU A 184 -10.10 15.72 2.48
C GLU A 184 -9.87 14.82 1.26
N LEU A 185 -8.82 14.00 1.27
CA LEU A 185 -8.58 12.98 0.24
C LEU A 185 -9.68 11.93 0.22
N VAL A 186 -10.01 11.36 1.39
CA VAL A 186 -11.03 10.31 1.53
C VAL A 186 -12.38 10.78 0.97
N LYS A 187 -12.81 12.01 1.28
CA LYS A 187 -14.06 12.59 0.73
C LYS A 187 -14.10 12.56 -0.80
N ARG A 188 -12.95 12.68 -1.46
CA ARG A 188 -12.84 12.75 -2.93
C ARG A 188 -12.92 11.42 -3.63
N TYR A 189 -12.72 10.29 -2.93
CA TYR A 189 -12.76 8.96 -3.58
C TYR A 189 -13.68 7.96 -2.89
N GLU A 190 -14.08 8.14 -1.63
CA GLU A 190 -14.77 7.10 -0.87
C GLU A 190 -16.07 6.63 -1.55
N HIS A 191 -16.76 7.55 -2.22
CA HIS A 191 -18.00 7.30 -2.95
C HIS A 191 -17.81 6.41 -4.19
N THR A 192 -16.58 6.29 -4.69
CA THR A 192 -16.25 5.42 -5.83
C THR A 192 -15.91 3.99 -5.42
N LEU A 193 -15.59 3.73 -4.14
CA LEU A 193 -15.06 2.43 -3.71
C LEU A 193 -16.06 1.27 -3.89
N GLU A 194 -17.37 1.53 -3.87
CA GLU A 194 -18.37 0.50 -4.14
C GLU A 194 -18.44 0.11 -5.62
N ASN A 195 -18.10 1.03 -6.53
CA ASN A 195 -18.11 0.83 -7.97
C ASN A 195 -16.88 1.51 -8.60
N PRO A 196 -15.66 0.99 -8.36
CA PRO A 196 -14.45 1.67 -8.75
C PRO A 196 -14.30 1.69 -10.27
N ASN A 197 -13.74 2.79 -10.79
CA ASN A 197 -13.42 2.87 -12.20
C ASN A 197 -12.12 2.08 -12.46
N PRO A 198 -12.14 1.03 -13.30
CA PRO A 198 -10.96 0.21 -13.54
C PRO A 198 -9.86 0.94 -14.31
N GLY A 199 -10.11 2.16 -14.78
CA GLY A 199 -9.12 2.96 -15.50
C GLY A 199 -8.73 2.37 -16.85
N ARG A 200 -7.53 2.72 -17.31
CA ARG A 200 -7.04 2.42 -18.65
C ARG A 200 -5.73 1.61 -18.60
N PRO A 201 -5.44 0.80 -19.63
CA PRO A 201 -4.18 0.08 -19.71
C PRO A 201 -2.99 1.02 -19.89
N PHE A 202 -1.79 0.54 -19.54
CA PHE A 202 -0.53 1.28 -19.67
C PHE A 202 -0.34 1.93 -21.05
N SER A 203 -0.70 1.24 -22.14
CA SER A 203 -0.56 1.75 -23.51
C SER A 203 -1.37 3.02 -23.82
N GLU A 204 -2.43 3.30 -23.06
CA GLU A 204 -3.23 4.53 -23.17
C GLU A 204 -2.76 5.62 -22.21
N LEU A 205 -2.08 5.24 -21.15
CA LEU A 205 -1.54 6.15 -20.13
C LEU A 205 -0.12 6.60 -20.44
N TYR A 206 0.59 5.91 -21.33
CA TYR A 206 1.98 6.16 -21.68
C TYR A 206 2.20 6.13 -23.20
N ASN A 207 2.96 7.11 -23.67
CA ASN A 207 3.63 6.99 -24.95
C ASN A 207 4.82 6.03 -24.79
N VAL A 208 4.63 4.78 -25.24
CA VAL A 208 5.61 3.69 -25.08
C VAL A 208 6.94 3.99 -25.75
N GLU A 209 6.92 4.61 -26.94
CA GLU A 209 8.12 4.96 -27.69
C GLU A 209 8.96 6.02 -26.96
N LYS A 210 8.29 7.07 -26.48
CA LYS A 210 8.92 8.18 -25.75
C LYS A 210 9.20 7.84 -24.28
N ARG A 211 8.64 6.73 -23.77
CA ARG A 211 8.67 6.32 -22.36
C ARG A 211 8.21 7.44 -21.41
N ARG A 212 7.16 8.16 -21.80
CA ARG A 212 6.58 9.27 -21.04
C ARG A 212 5.09 9.07 -20.83
N PRO A 213 4.52 9.54 -19.71
CA PRO A 213 3.07 9.57 -19.55
C PRO A 213 2.41 10.34 -20.69
N ALA A 214 1.17 9.98 -21.01
CA ALA A 214 0.31 10.78 -21.86
C ALA A 214 0.10 12.17 -21.22
N GLU A 215 0.08 13.22 -22.04
CA GLU A 215 0.05 14.61 -21.57
C GLU A 215 -1.13 14.88 -20.63
N TRP A 216 -2.33 14.45 -21.01
CA TRP A 216 -3.54 14.57 -20.19
C TRP A 216 -3.41 13.89 -18.82
N TRP A 217 -2.66 12.79 -18.72
CA TRP A 217 -2.47 12.07 -17.46
C TRP A 217 -1.40 12.74 -16.59
N ALA A 218 -0.33 13.23 -17.21
CA ALA A 218 0.67 14.05 -16.54
C ALA A 218 0.05 15.33 -15.96
N GLU A 219 -0.85 15.99 -16.68
CA GLU A 219 -1.59 17.17 -16.21
C GLU A 219 -2.39 16.89 -14.95
N ARG A 220 -3.16 15.78 -14.92
CA ARG A 220 -3.92 15.36 -13.73
C ARG A 220 -3.01 15.07 -12.54
N TYR A 221 -1.86 14.44 -12.77
CA TYR A 221 -0.85 14.21 -11.73
C TYR A 221 -0.30 15.52 -11.16
N VAL A 222 0.04 16.49 -12.01
CA VAL A 222 0.51 17.83 -11.57
C VAL A 222 -0.57 18.56 -10.80
N GLU A 223 -1.82 18.50 -11.26
CA GLU A 223 -2.96 19.12 -10.60
C GLU A 223 -3.16 18.59 -9.17
N VAL A 224 -3.14 17.26 -8.99
CA VAL A 224 -3.27 16.65 -7.66
C VAL A 224 -2.07 16.98 -6.78
N LYS A 225 -0.84 17.01 -7.32
CA LYS A 225 0.34 17.47 -6.58
C LYS A 225 0.18 18.90 -6.09
N GLN A 226 -0.31 19.80 -6.94
CA GLN A 226 -0.52 21.19 -6.55
C GLN A 226 -1.58 21.30 -5.45
N GLN A 227 -2.67 20.55 -5.53
CA GLN A 227 -3.69 20.52 -4.46
C GLN A 227 -3.10 20.07 -3.12
N LEU A 228 -2.28 19.02 -3.12
CA LEU A 228 -1.59 18.56 -1.91
C LEU A 228 -0.61 19.61 -1.36
N ALA A 229 0.09 20.33 -2.24
CA ALA A 229 0.96 21.43 -1.85
C ALA A 229 0.19 22.61 -1.24
N ASP A 230 -0.96 22.96 -1.82
CA ASP A 230 -1.86 23.99 -1.30
C ASP A 230 -2.43 23.63 0.09
N TRP A 231 -2.49 22.34 0.42
CA TRP A 231 -2.87 21.83 1.74
C TRP A 231 -1.69 21.70 2.71
N GLY A 232 -0.48 22.10 2.30
CA GLY A 232 0.69 22.19 3.18
C GLY A 232 1.67 21.02 3.09
N LEU A 233 1.59 20.14 2.08
CA LEU A 233 2.64 19.15 1.83
C LEU A 233 3.76 19.74 0.98
N GLU A 234 4.99 19.70 1.50
CA GLU A 234 6.19 20.16 0.78
C GLU A 234 6.64 19.14 -0.27
N LEU A 235 5.93 19.12 -1.41
CA LEU A 235 6.24 18.21 -2.52
C LEU A 235 7.39 18.74 -3.38
N LEU A 236 8.20 17.80 -3.91
CA LEU A 236 9.25 18.11 -4.88
C LEU A 236 8.62 18.71 -6.15
N GLN A 237 9.18 19.85 -6.57
CA GLN A 237 8.80 20.50 -7.82
C GLN A 237 9.17 19.61 -9.02
N PRO A 238 8.36 19.61 -10.10
CA PRO A 238 8.55 18.75 -11.26
C PRO A 238 9.91 18.92 -11.99
#